data_AF-A0A5C7VB76-F1
#
_entry.id   AF-A0A5C7VB76-F1
#
_cell.length_a   1.000
_cell.length_b   1.000
_cell.length_c   1.000
_cell.angle_alpha   90.00
_cell.angle_beta   90.00
_cell.angle_gamma   90.00
#
_symmetry.space_group_name_H-M   'P 1'
#
loop_
_entity.id
_entity.type
_entity.pdbx_description
1 polymer ?
#
loop_
_entity_poly.entity_id
_entity_poly.type
_entity_poly.pdbx_seq_one_letter_code
_entity_poly.pdbx_strand_id
1 'polypeptide(L)'
;ITFEYVMLDQVNDTVQHARQLVELVKDTPCKFNLIPFNSFSDSGYKRSTKEAIHSFRDVLMQAGLVTTVRKTRGDDIAAACGQLAGNVLDKTRRTQRGAEGMASV
;
A
#
# COMPACT_ATOMS: atom_id res chain seq x y z
N ILE A 1 3.37 -11.38 16.28
CA ILE A 1 3.02 -10.04 15.70
C ILE A 1 2.56 -10.24 14.26
N THR A 2 1.74 -9.34 13.71
CA THR A 2 1.37 -9.36 12.29
C THR A 2 1.89 -8.11 11.61
N PHE A 3 2.66 -8.26 10.53
CA PHE A 3 3.11 -7.16 9.68
C PHE A 3 2.18 -6.99 8.49
N GLU A 4 1.79 -5.75 8.22
CA GLU A 4 1.10 -5.39 7.00
C GLU A 4 2.13 -4.92 5.96
N TYR A 5 2.04 -5.47 4.75
CA TYR A 5 2.97 -5.17 3.67
C TYR A 5 2.19 -4.79 2.41
N VAL A 6 2.24 -3.52 2.03
CA VAL A 6 1.56 -3.02 0.82
C VAL A 6 2.37 -3.43 -0.41
N MET A 7 1.70 -4.04 -1.38
CA MET A 7 2.31 -4.53 -2.62
C MET A 7 2.22 -3.47 -3.72
N LEU A 8 3.36 -2.83 -3.99
CA LEU A 8 3.52 -1.76 -4.97
C LEU A 8 4.36 -2.26 -6.14
N ASP A 9 3.77 -2.21 -7.34
CA ASP A 9 4.37 -2.70 -8.58
C ASP A 9 5.73 -2.04 -8.85
N GLN A 10 6.77 -2.86 -9.05
CA GLN A 10 8.15 -2.46 -9.33
C GLN A 10 8.83 -1.62 -8.23
N VAL A 11 8.20 -1.43 -7.08
CA VAL A 11 8.76 -0.65 -5.96
C VAL A 11 9.27 -1.58 -4.87
N ASN A 12 8.42 -2.50 -4.41
CA ASN A 12 8.72 -3.33 -3.23
C ASN A 12 8.23 -4.79 -3.36
N ASP A 13 7.93 -5.25 -4.57
CA ASP A 13 7.19 -6.49 -4.82
C ASP A 13 7.99 -7.59 -5.53
N THR A 14 9.29 -7.40 -5.72
CA THR A 14 10.17 -8.41 -6.30
C THR A 14 10.44 -9.58 -5.34
N VAL A 15 10.81 -10.74 -5.90
CA VAL A 15 11.28 -11.91 -5.11
C VAL A 15 12.49 -11.57 -4.24
N GLN A 16 13.35 -10.65 -4.68
CA GLN A 16 14.51 -10.22 -3.90
C GLN A 16 14.07 -9.51 -2.61
N HIS A 17 13.07 -8.64 -2.68
CA HIS A 17 12.52 -7.97 -1.50
C HIS A 17 11.91 -8.98 -0.51
N ALA A 18 11.23 -10.02 -0.99
CA ALA A 18 10.71 -11.08 -0.12
C ALA A 18 11.84 -11.80 0.65
N ARG A 19 12.95 -12.13 -0.03
CA ARG A 19 14.13 -12.75 0.62
C ARG A 19 14.78 -11.85 1.65
N GLN A 20 14.92 -10.56 1.35
CA GLN A 20 15.44 -9.58 2.31
C GLN A 20 14.52 -9.45 3.53
N LEU A 21 13.20 -9.52 3.33
CA LEU A 21 12.23 -9.47 4.40
C LEU A 21 12.31 -10.70 5.32
N VAL A 22 12.54 -11.89 4.78
CA VAL A 22 12.79 -13.12 5.57
C VAL A 22 14.00 -12.92 6.47
N GLU A 23 15.11 -12.43 5.93
CA GLU A 23 16.34 -12.20 6.71
C GLU A 23 16.12 -11.15 7.80
N LEU A 24 15.39 -10.06 7.48
CA LEU A 24 15.11 -8.98 8.42
C LEU A 24 14.34 -9.45 9.67
N VAL A 25 13.45 -10.44 9.52
CA VAL A 25 12.55 -10.88 10.59
C VAL A 25 12.92 -12.24 11.18
N LYS A 26 14.08 -12.79 10.85
CA LYS A 26 14.48 -14.16 11.24
C LYS A 26 14.37 -14.46 12.75
N ASP A 27 14.62 -13.47 13.60
CA ASP A 27 14.58 -13.60 15.06
C ASP A 27 13.25 -13.10 15.67
N THR A 28 12.27 -12.75 14.83
CA THR A 28 10.99 -12.16 15.26
C THR A 28 9.82 -13.07 14.89
N PRO A 29 9.15 -13.70 15.87
CA PRO A 29 7.92 -14.47 15.63
C PRO A 29 6.80 -13.60 15.07
N CYS A 30 6.57 -13.72 13.76
CA CYS A 30 5.63 -12.87 13.04
C CYS A 30 4.85 -13.62 11.95
N LYS A 31 3.85 -12.92 11.40
CA LYS A 31 3.04 -13.31 10.26
C LYS A 31 2.93 -12.11 9.33
N PHE A 32 2.73 -12.34 8.05
CA PHE A 32 2.55 -11.29 7.06
C PHE A 32 1.13 -11.24 6.50
N ASN A 33 0.64 -10.03 6.31
CA ASN A 33 -0.57 -9.76 5.55
C ASN A 33 -0.20 -8.88 4.35
N LEU A 34 -0.13 -9.48 3.17
CA LEU A 34 0.13 -8.77 1.91
C LEU A 34 -1.15 -8.05 1.49
N ILE A 35 -1.04 -6.75 1.25
CA ILE A 35 -2.16 -5.88 0.88
C ILE A 35 -1.90 -5.41 -0.56
N PRO A 36 -2.64 -5.95 -1.55
CA PRO A 36 -2.59 -5.39 -2.89
C PRO A 36 -2.97 -3.91 -2.84
N PHE A 37 -2.16 -3.05 -3.43
CA PHE A 37 -2.42 -1.62 -3.42
C PHE A 37 -3.74 -1.29 -4.14
N ASN A 38 -4.55 -0.42 -3.54
CA ASN A 38 -5.74 0.13 -4.17
C ASN A 38 -5.36 1.43 -4.86
N SER A 39 -5.36 1.43 -6.18
CA SER A 39 -5.01 2.62 -6.96
C SER A 39 -6.02 3.74 -6.72
N PHE A 40 -5.52 4.98 -6.55
CA PHE A 40 -6.30 6.20 -6.59
C PHE A 40 -5.55 7.26 -7.40
N SER A 41 -6.29 8.23 -7.95
CA SER A 41 -5.74 9.36 -8.72
C SER A 41 -4.65 10.07 -7.91
N ASP A 42 -3.54 10.41 -8.57
CA ASP A 42 -2.37 11.11 -8.02
C ASP A 42 -1.44 10.33 -7.08
N SER A 43 -1.67 9.04 -6.85
CA SER A 43 -0.78 8.24 -5.99
C SER A 43 0.62 8.00 -6.57
N GLY A 44 0.80 8.04 -7.90
CA GLY A 44 2.06 7.71 -8.56
C GLY A 44 2.47 6.22 -8.48
N TYR A 45 1.69 5.39 -7.79
CA TYR A 45 1.97 3.97 -7.59
C TYR A 45 0.94 3.08 -8.30
N LYS A 46 1.34 1.84 -8.53
CA LYS A 46 0.49 0.82 -9.16
C LYS A 46 0.39 -0.40 -8.27
N ARG A 47 -0.74 -1.10 -8.41
CA ARG A 47 -0.98 -2.41 -7.80
C ARG A 47 -0.06 -3.44 -8.45
N SER A 48 0.70 -4.17 -7.64
CA SER A 48 1.46 -5.34 -8.10
C SER A 48 0.59 -6.34 -8.85
N THR A 49 1.18 -7.02 -9.84
CA THR A 49 0.50 -8.09 -10.56
C THR A 49 0.16 -9.27 -9.64
N LYS A 50 -0.83 -10.08 -10.02
CA LYS A 50 -1.21 -11.26 -9.22
C LYS A 50 -0.04 -12.24 -9.10
N GLU A 51 0.73 -12.38 -10.17
CA GLU A 51 1.89 -13.25 -10.28
C GLU A 51 3.02 -12.79 -9.37
N ALA A 52 3.29 -11.48 -9.30
CA ALA A 52 4.26 -10.91 -8.37
C ALA A 52 3.85 -11.12 -6.90
N ILE A 53 2.57 -10.85 -6.57
CA ILE A 53 2.04 -11.06 -5.22
C ILE A 53 2.12 -12.53 -4.81
N HIS A 54 1.76 -13.45 -5.70
CA HIS A 54 1.83 -14.89 -5.44
C HIS A 54 3.28 -15.35 -5.26
N SER A 55 4.18 -14.90 -6.15
CA SER A 55 5.60 -15.24 -6.05
C SER A 55 6.23 -14.73 -4.75
N PHE A 56 5.90 -13.50 -4.34
CA PHE A 56 6.34 -12.91 -3.08
C PHE A 56 5.80 -13.70 -1.88
N ARG A 57 4.50 -14.02 -1.87
CA ARG A 57 3.87 -14.84 -0.84
C ARG A 57 4.55 -16.20 -0.72
N ASP A 58 4.79 -16.86 -1.85
CA ASP A 58 5.31 -18.22 -1.88
C ASP A 58 6.74 -18.27 -1.31
N VAL A 59 7.57 -17.25 -1.56
CA VAL A 59 8.89 -17.11 -0.92
C VAL A 59 8.79 -17.00 0.60
N LEU A 60 7.89 -16.16 1.11
CA LEU A 60 7.69 -16.03 2.57
C LEU A 60 7.18 -17.33 3.19
N MET A 61 6.22 -17.99 2.54
CA MET A 61 5.66 -19.26 2.99
C MET A 61 6.68 -20.39 2.98
N GLN A 62 7.54 -20.47 1.97
CA GLN A 62 8.65 -21.43 1.90
C GLN A 62 9.68 -21.22 3.01
N ALA A 63 9.85 -19.98 3.49
CA ALA A 63 10.67 -19.67 4.65
C ALA A 63 9.97 -19.95 6.00
N GLY A 64 8.77 -20.53 5.99
CA GLY A 64 8.01 -20.86 7.21
C GLY A 64 7.21 -19.70 7.79
N LEU A 65 7.12 -18.55 7.10
CA LEU A 65 6.36 -17.39 7.55
C LEU A 65 4.91 -17.51 7.09
N VAL A 66 3.97 -17.56 8.04
CA VAL A 66 2.54 -17.53 7.74
C VAL A 66 2.19 -16.23 7.04
N THR A 67 1.73 -16.33 5.79
CA THR A 67 1.47 -15.18 4.93
C THR A 67 0.09 -15.27 4.30
N THR A 68 -0.73 -14.24 4.49
CA THR A 68 -2.05 -14.10 3.85
C THR A 68 -2.03 -12.99 2.81
N VAL A 69 -2.90 -13.07 1.81
CA VAL A 69 -3.15 -11.96 0.87
C VAL A 69 -4.55 -11.44 1.15
N ARG A 70 -4.65 -10.15 1.48
CA ARG A 70 -5.94 -9.50 1.74
C ARG A 70 -6.75 -9.46 0.45
N LYS A 71 -7.96 -10.06 0.48
CA LYS A 71 -8.93 -9.91 -0.61
C LYS A 71 -9.39 -8.44 -0.64
N THR A 72 -9.22 -7.78 -1.78
CA THR A 72 -9.87 -6.49 -2.03
C THR A 72 -11.39 -6.73 -2.06
N ARG A 73 -12.13 -6.06 -1.17
CA ARG A 73 -13.59 -5.99 -1.22
C ARG A 73 -13.92 -4.70 -1.98
N GLY A 74 -14.68 -4.77 -3.07
CA GLY A 74 -15.18 -3.59 -3.79
C GLY A 74 -14.35 -3.11 -5.00
N ASP A 75 -13.51 -3.96 -5.63
CA ASP A 75 -12.92 -3.66 -6.95
C ASP A 75 -14.02 -3.48 -8.03
N ASP A 76 -15.20 -4.01 -7.75
CA ASP A 76 -16.45 -3.93 -8.50
C ASP A 76 -17.25 -2.63 -8.26
N ILE A 77 -16.95 -1.85 -7.21
CA ILE A 77 -17.74 -0.67 -6.81
C ILE A 77 -16.93 0.55 -6.32
N ALA A 78 -15.62 0.63 -6.61
CA ALA A 78 -14.77 1.75 -6.18
C ALA A 78 -14.97 2.09 -4.68
N ALA A 79 -14.97 1.06 -3.83
CA ALA A 79 -15.11 1.17 -2.37
C ALA A 79 -13.88 0.64 -1.61
N ALA A 80 -12.74 0.50 -2.28
CA ALA A 80 -11.52 -0.04 -1.69
C ALA A 80 -10.87 1.00 -0.76
N CYS A 81 -10.29 0.53 0.37
CA CYS A 81 -9.67 1.39 1.38
C CYS A 81 -8.64 2.36 0.75
N GLY A 82 -8.85 3.66 0.95
CA GLY A 82 -8.23 4.78 0.22
C GLY A 82 -9.26 5.70 -0.45
N GLN A 83 -10.45 5.18 -0.78
CA GLN A 83 -11.53 5.91 -1.45
C GLN A 83 -12.56 6.56 -0.51
N LEU A 84 -12.37 6.43 0.81
CA LEU A 84 -13.13 7.21 1.80
C LEU A 84 -12.63 8.67 1.92
N ALA A 85 -12.03 9.21 0.86
CA ALA A 85 -12.10 10.63 0.59
C ALA A 85 -13.48 10.91 -0.01
N GLY A 86 -14.53 10.91 0.83
CA GLY A 86 -15.78 11.58 0.45
C GLY A 86 -15.46 13.01 0.02
N ASN A 87 -16.34 13.67 -0.75
CA ASN A 87 -16.18 15.09 -1.11
C ASN A 87 -16.00 15.94 0.15
N VAL A 88 -14.75 16.11 0.60
CA VAL A 88 -14.40 17.01 1.69
C VAL A 88 -14.44 18.38 1.06
N LEU A 89 -15.56 19.08 1.27
CA LEU A 89 -15.57 20.53 1.17
C LEU A 89 -14.59 21.04 2.23
N ASP A 90 -13.36 21.30 1.80
CA ASP A 90 -12.31 21.89 2.62
C ASP A 90 -12.82 23.26 3.12
N LYS A 91 -13.26 23.29 4.39
CA LYS A 91 -13.69 24.52 5.07
C LYS A 91 -12.51 25.34 5.58
N THR A 92 -11.28 24.85 5.43
CA THR A 92 -10.09 25.63 5.73
C THR A 92 -9.89 26.61 4.59
N ARG A 93 -10.22 27.90 4.81
CA ARG A 93 -9.96 29.03 3.90
C ARG A 93 -8.45 29.29 3.65
N ARG A 94 -7.61 28.25 3.68
CA ARG A 94 -6.15 28.34 3.50
C ARG A 94 -5.79 28.87 2.12
N THR A 95 -6.59 28.59 1.09
CA THR A 95 -6.40 29.14 -0.26
C THR A 95 -6.70 30.65 -0.34
N GLN A 96 -7.58 31.20 0.51
CA GLN A 96 -7.82 32.66 0.53
C GLN A 96 -6.70 33.44 1.21
N ARG A 97 -6.01 32.87 2.22
CA ARG A 97 -4.90 33.54 2.91
C ARG A 97 -3.60 33.63 2.08
N GLY A 98 -3.43 32.78 1.07
CA GLY A 98 -2.25 32.81 0.20
C GLY A 98 -2.30 33.90 -0.88
N ALA A 99 -3.49 34.33 -1.28
CA ALA A 99 -3.66 35.33 -2.34
C ALA A 99 -3.47 36.77 -1.86
N GLU A 100 -3.79 37.06 -0.59
CA GLU A 100 -3.65 38.41 -0.01
C GLU A 100 -2.18 38.79 0.29
N GLY A 101 -1.28 37.81 0.43
CA GLY A 101 0.12 38.05 0.77
C GLY A 101 1.05 38.37 -0.41
N MET A 102 0.57 38.30 -1.66
CA MET A 102 1.40 38.48 -2.86
C MET A 102 1.15 39.82 -3.59
N ALA A 103 0.27 40.67 -3.05
CA ALA A 103 -0.07 41.98 -3.62
C ALA A 103 0.61 43.16 -2.90
N SER A 104 1.69 42.95 -2.14
CA SER A 104 2.35 44.03 -1.38
C SER A 104 3.89 43.97 -1.38
N VAL A 105 4.51 43.44 -2.42
CA VAL A 105 5.94 43.63 -2.70
C VAL A 105 6.12 44.15 -4.11
#